data_AF-A0A510PNW7-F1
#
_entry.id   AF-A0A510PNW7-F1
#
_cell.length_a   1.000
_cell.length_b   1.000
_cell.length_c   1.000
_cell.angle_alpha   90.00
_cell.angle_beta   90.00
_cell.angle_gamma   90.00
#
_symmetry.space_group_name_H-M   'P 1'
#
loop_
_entity.id
_entity.type
_entity.pdbx_description
1 polymer ?
#
loop_
_entity_poly.entity_id
_entity_poly.type
_entity_poly.pdbx_seq_one_letter_code
_entity_poly.pdbx_strand_id
1 'polypeptide(L)'
;MKGIPPKLRALTDQYLQSRGIDEKVKPISILDKDFESHVQKHQRVKTKAAAIEHALRHYIEIDLVDDPELQASFSEALRAIFEEFKDNWDKIYQELEKLRQKAREAKNEPTYGLDRKKQLPFFRMFRRECFGEAALTDDMVSQMVALTQQVFTVVEQELQLTSFWESIPARKKLKAEIQKVLLSPDFYQIPNLMDNREQIISRVMEIAEKNNDRIF
;
A
#
# COMPACT_ATOMS: atom_id res chain seq x y z
N MET A 1 -6.25 7.29 15.29
CA MET A 1 -7.68 7.64 15.44
C MET A 1 -7.99 8.99 14.79
N LYS A 2 -8.40 9.03 13.52
CA LYS A 2 -8.97 10.24 12.90
C LYS A 2 -10.49 10.06 12.81
N GLY A 3 -11.27 11.03 13.28
CA GLY A 3 -12.74 11.01 13.27
C GLY A 3 -13.44 11.35 14.60
N ILE A 4 -12.73 11.30 15.73
CA ILE A 4 -13.32 11.64 17.04
C ILE A 4 -13.26 13.16 17.27
N PRO A 5 -14.37 13.82 17.63
CA PRO A 5 -14.40 15.24 17.96
C PRO A 5 -13.36 15.59 19.04
N PRO A 6 -12.64 16.72 18.94
CA PRO A 6 -11.55 17.07 19.86
C PRO A 6 -11.96 17.02 21.34
N LYS A 7 -13.21 17.38 21.64
CA LYS A 7 -13.78 17.36 22.98
C LYS A 7 -14.00 15.95 23.54
N LEU A 8 -14.43 15.00 22.70
CA LEU A 8 -14.61 13.61 23.11
C LEU A 8 -13.28 12.91 23.36
N ARG A 9 -12.27 13.22 22.54
CA ARG A 9 -10.90 12.73 22.75
C ARG A 9 -10.33 13.25 24.07
N ALA A 10 -10.41 14.56 24.30
CA ALA A 10 -9.97 15.17 25.55
C ALA A 10 -10.65 14.57 26.79
N LEU A 11 -11.96 14.30 26.74
CA LEU A 11 -12.71 13.68 27.84
C LEU A 11 -12.25 12.23 28.11
N THR A 12 -11.95 11.49 27.03
CA THR A 12 -11.46 10.11 27.12
C THR A 12 -10.04 10.07 27.69
N ASP A 13 -9.17 10.98 27.24
CA ASP A 13 -7.80 11.13 27.73
C ASP A 13 -7.78 11.50 29.23
N GLN A 14 -8.68 12.40 29.66
CA GLN A 14 -8.83 12.79 31.07
C GLN A 14 -9.34 11.63 31.93
N TYR A 15 -10.24 10.80 31.38
CA TYR A 15 -10.76 9.61 32.04
C TYR A 15 -9.68 8.53 32.18
N LEU A 16 -8.86 8.30 31.16
CA LEU A 16 -7.74 7.35 31.20
C LEU A 16 -6.64 7.79 32.17
N GLN A 17 -6.31 9.09 32.23
CA GLN A 17 -5.41 9.65 33.23
C GLN A 17 -5.92 9.48 34.66
N SER A 18 -7.23 9.66 34.89
CA SER A 18 -7.84 9.47 36.22
C SER A 18 -7.77 8.02 36.73
N ARG A 19 -7.59 7.06 35.83
CA ARG A 19 -7.39 5.63 36.12
C ARG A 19 -5.91 5.26 36.31
N GLY A 20 -4.99 6.23 36.26
CA GLY A 20 -3.55 5.98 36.35
C GLY A 20 -2.93 5.35 35.08
N ILE A 21 -3.67 5.34 33.97
CA ILE A 21 -3.20 4.83 32.68
C ILE A 21 -2.60 6.02 31.93
N ASP A 22 -1.29 6.18 32.06
CA ASP A 22 -0.53 7.16 31.31
C ASP A 22 -0.39 6.66 29.87
N GLU A 23 -1.19 7.18 28.93
CA GLU A 23 -1.00 6.97 27.50
C GLU A 23 0.23 7.77 27.02
N LYS A 24 1.39 7.50 27.61
CA LYS A 24 2.57 8.36 27.54
C LYS A 24 3.43 8.18 26.28
N VAL A 25 3.15 7.15 25.48
CA VAL A 25 3.99 6.80 24.34
C VAL A 25 3.11 6.58 23.13
N LYS A 26 3.17 7.49 22.15
CA LYS A 26 2.61 7.25 20.82
C LYS A 26 3.13 5.90 20.32
N PRO A 27 2.29 5.03 19.73
CA PRO A 27 2.77 3.79 19.13
C PRO A 27 3.96 4.10 18.24
N ILE A 28 5.11 3.51 18.55
CA ILE A 28 6.31 3.72 17.76
C ILE A 28 6.03 3.12 16.39
N SER A 29 6.25 3.90 15.34
CA SER A 29 6.07 3.41 13.99
C SER A 29 6.94 2.17 13.82
N ILE A 30 6.39 1.11 13.25
CA ILE A 30 7.18 -0.10 12.96
C ILE A 30 8.41 0.21 12.10
N LEU A 31 8.37 1.30 11.33
CA LEU A 31 9.44 1.74 10.46
C LEU A 31 10.50 2.60 11.16
N ASP A 32 10.33 2.91 12.44
CA ASP A 32 11.27 3.72 13.22
C ASP A 32 12.52 2.91 13.60
N LYS A 33 13.71 3.51 13.61
CA LYS A 33 14.96 2.86 14.02
C LYS A 33 14.87 2.35 15.46
N ASP A 34 14.18 3.08 16.32
CA ASP A 34 14.09 2.76 17.76
C ASP A 34 13.06 1.67 18.09
N PHE A 35 12.26 1.23 17.11
CA PHE A 35 11.24 0.20 17.32
C PHE A 35 11.85 -1.10 17.85
N GLU A 36 13.01 -1.51 17.31
CA GLU A 36 13.70 -2.72 17.75
C GLU A 36 14.13 -2.61 19.21
N SER A 37 14.73 -1.48 19.61
CA SER A 37 15.12 -1.20 20.99
C SER A 37 13.95 -1.28 21.96
N HIS A 38 12.73 -0.97 21.51
CA HIS A 38 11.51 -1.13 22.30
C HIS A 38 11.06 -2.59 22.41
N VAL A 39 11.12 -3.35 21.32
CA VAL A 39 10.77 -4.78 21.31
C VAL A 39 11.77 -5.59 22.16
N GLN A 40 13.06 -5.23 22.14
CA GLN A 40 14.12 -5.90 22.91
C GLN A 40 13.93 -5.81 24.43
N LYS A 41 13.09 -4.89 24.93
CA LYS A 41 12.74 -4.77 26.36
C LYS A 41 11.95 -5.99 26.88
N HIS A 42 11.31 -6.75 26.00
CA HIS A 42 10.59 -7.97 26.39
C HIS A 42 11.58 -9.13 26.62
N GLN A 43 11.38 -9.92 27.68
CA GLN A 43 12.26 -11.05 27.98
C GLN A 43 12.02 -12.26 27.07
N ARG A 44 10.76 -12.55 26.73
CA ARG A 44 10.39 -13.75 25.96
C ARG A 44 10.37 -13.45 24.46
N VAL A 45 11.03 -14.30 23.67
CA VAL A 45 11.07 -14.22 22.20
C VAL A 45 9.66 -14.25 21.60
N LYS A 46 8.76 -15.08 22.12
CA LYS A 46 7.34 -15.10 21.72
C LYS A 46 6.65 -13.75 21.89
N THR A 47 6.92 -13.03 22.99
CA THR A 47 6.35 -11.69 23.22
C THR A 47 6.95 -10.67 22.25
N LYS A 48 8.25 -10.79 21.93
CA LYS A 48 8.89 -9.95 20.90
C LYS A 48 8.26 -10.16 19.53
N ALA A 49 8.11 -11.42 19.11
CA ALA A 49 7.49 -11.80 17.85
C ALA A 49 6.04 -11.28 17.75
N ALA A 50 5.23 -11.45 18.80
CA ALA A 50 3.86 -10.96 18.83
C ALA A 50 3.77 -9.42 18.72
N ALA A 51 4.72 -8.68 19.33
CA ALA A 51 4.76 -7.24 19.20
C ALA A 51 5.07 -6.79 17.76
N ILE A 52 6.04 -7.43 17.10
CA ILE A 52 6.36 -7.14 15.69
C ILE A 52 5.20 -7.55 14.78
N GLU A 53 4.62 -8.73 14.98
CA GLU A 53 3.45 -9.21 14.23
C GLU A 53 2.29 -8.22 14.29
N HIS A 54 1.92 -7.78 15.50
CA HIS A 54 0.82 -6.84 15.68
C HIS A 54 1.10 -5.51 14.97
N ALA A 55 2.33 -5.01 15.07
CA ALA A 55 2.73 -3.79 14.39
C ALA A 55 2.76 -3.94 12.87
N LEU A 56 3.19 -5.10 12.33
CA LEU A 56 3.18 -5.39 10.90
C LEU A 56 1.75 -5.48 10.38
N ARG A 57 0.87 -6.19 11.09
CA ARG A 57 -0.54 -6.30 10.72
C ARG A 57 -1.19 -4.93 10.67
N HIS A 58 -0.96 -4.09 11.69
CA HIS A 58 -1.46 -2.71 11.70
C HIS A 58 -0.96 -1.90 10.50
N TYR A 59 0.34 -1.96 10.20
CA TYR A 59 0.92 -1.29 9.04
C TYR A 59 0.30 -1.76 7.71
N ILE A 60 0.11 -3.07 7.55
CA ILE A 60 -0.48 -3.66 6.34
C ILE A 60 -1.95 -3.26 6.18
N GLU A 61 -2.73 -3.28 7.27
CA GLU A 61 -4.17 -2.99 7.22
C GLU A 61 -4.48 -1.50 7.07
N ILE A 62 -3.63 -0.63 7.64
CA ILE A 62 -3.92 0.80 7.76
C ILE A 62 -3.05 1.65 6.83
N ASP A 63 -1.75 1.44 6.81
CA ASP A 63 -0.82 2.28 6.03
C ASP A 63 -0.69 1.82 4.58
N LEU A 64 -0.84 0.52 4.31
CA LEU A 64 -0.78 -0.05 2.95
C LEU A 64 -2.15 -0.16 2.26
N VAL A 65 -3.23 0.30 2.90
CA VAL A 65 -4.59 0.17 2.35
C VAL A 65 -4.70 0.77 0.94
N ASP A 66 -3.94 1.82 0.63
CA ASP A 66 -4.01 2.49 -0.67
C ASP A 66 -3.20 1.78 -1.76
N ASP A 67 -2.35 0.82 -1.38
CA ASP A 67 -1.54 0.04 -2.29
C ASP A 67 -1.89 -1.45 -2.18
N PRO A 68 -2.86 -1.94 -2.96
CA PRO A 68 -3.30 -3.34 -2.87
C PRO A 68 -2.20 -4.34 -3.20
N GLU A 69 -1.21 -3.96 -4.03
CA GLU A 69 -0.10 -4.86 -4.38
C GLU A 69 0.84 -5.07 -3.21
N LEU A 70 1.28 -3.96 -2.61
CA LEU A 70 2.16 -4.00 -1.46
C LEU A 70 1.42 -4.64 -0.28
N GLN A 71 0.15 -4.30 -0.07
CA GLN A 71 -0.69 -4.91 0.96
C GLN A 71 -0.78 -6.45 0.80
N ALA A 72 -1.06 -6.94 -0.41
CA ALA A 72 -1.16 -8.38 -0.67
C ALA A 72 0.19 -9.08 -0.44
N SER A 73 1.27 -8.54 -1.02
CA SER A 73 2.62 -9.11 -0.90
C SER A 73 3.08 -9.23 0.57
N PHE A 74 2.88 -8.19 1.37
CA PHE A 74 3.24 -8.21 2.79
C PHE A 74 2.32 -9.13 3.62
N SER A 75 1.03 -9.20 3.29
CA SER A 75 0.09 -10.12 3.96
C SER A 75 0.46 -11.58 3.71
N GLU A 76 0.79 -11.92 2.47
CA GLU A 76 1.22 -13.26 2.08
C GLU A 76 2.54 -13.64 2.74
N ALA A 77 3.53 -12.73 2.73
CA ALA A 77 4.81 -12.95 3.40
C ALA A 77 4.63 -13.16 4.92
N LEU A 78 3.78 -12.35 5.57
CA LEU A 78 3.47 -12.51 6.98
C LEU A 78 2.84 -13.88 7.28
N ARG A 79 1.88 -14.32 6.46
CA ARG A 79 1.24 -15.64 6.60
C ARG A 79 2.26 -16.77 6.41
N ALA A 80 3.08 -16.70 5.37
CA ALA A 80 4.09 -17.72 5.06
C ALA A 80 5.07 -17.93 6.22
N ILE A 81 5.51 -16.86 6.90
CA ILE A 81 6.39 -16.96 8.07
C ILE A 81 5.78 -17.83 9.17
N PHE A 82 4.49 -17.63 9.48
CA PHE A 82 3.81 -18.42 10.51
C PHE A 82 3.49 -19.84 10.03
N GLU A 83 3.34 -20.06 8.73
CA GLU A 83 3.10 -21.39 8.17
C GLU A 83 4.37 -22.26 8.13
N GLU A 84 5.50 -21.68 7.74
CA GLU A 84 6.78 -22.37 7.58
C GLU A 84 7.49 -22.63 8.91
N PHE A 85 7.42 -21.68 9.86
CA PHE A 85 8.16 -21.74 11.11
C PHE A 85 7.29 -22.04 12.33
N LYS A 86 6.20 -22.79 12.15
CA LYS A 86 5.34 -23.25 13.25
C LYS A 86 6.20 -23.81 14.38
N ASP A 87 5.97 -23.29 15.59
CA ASP A 87 6.67 -23.62 16.84
C ASP A 87 8.13 -23.17 16.99
N ASN A 88 8.74 -22.53 15.98
CA ASN A 88 10.07 -21.95 16.08
C ASN A 88 10.02 -20.42 16.25
N TRP A 89 9.78 -19.99 17.48
CA TRP A 89 9.63 -18.56 17.82
C TRP A 89 10.89 -17.73 17.55
N ASP A 90 12.08 -18.31 17.65
CA ASP A 90 13.34 -17.64 17.29
C ASP A 90 13.42 -17.35 15.78
N LYS A 91 13.07 -18.32 14.94
CA LYS A 91 13.00 -18.11 13.49
C LYS A 91 11.87 -17.16 13.09
N ILE A 92 10.68 -17.29 13.68
CA ILE A 92 9.57 -16.36 13.44
C ILE A 92 10.02 -14.93 13.73
N TYR A 93 10.66 -14.69 14.89
CA TYR A 93 11.18 -13.37 15.24
C TYR A 93 12.17 -12.83 14.19
N GLN A 94 13.13 -13.65 13.76
CA GLN A 94 14.11 -13.25 12.74
C GLN A 94 13.46 -12.91 11.39
N GLU A 95 12.51 -13.72 10.92
CA GLU A 95 11.84 -13.47 9.64
C GLU A 95 10.88 -12.27 9.71
N LEU A 96 10.19 -12.06 10.83
CA LEU A 96 9.38 -10.85 11.04
C LEU A 96 10.25 -9.58 11.02
N GLU A 97 11.46 -9.65 11.58
CA GLU A 97 12.40 -8.53 11.56
C GLU A 97 12.90 -8.24 10.13
N LYS A 98 13.19 -9.27 9.34
CA LYS A 98 13.49 -9.12 7.90
C LYS A 98 12.30 -8.50 7.15
N LEU A 99 11.08 -8.93 7.43
CA LEU A 99 9.87 -8.39 6.80
C LEU A 99 9.66 -6.92 7.19
N ARG A 100 9.91 -6.55 8.45
CA ARG A 100 9.95 -5.15 8.90
C ARG A 100 10.98 -4.34 8.12
N GLN A 101 12.19 -4.86 7.94
CA GLN A 101 13.24 -4.15 7.21
C GLN A 101 12.86 -3.94 5.73
N LYS A 102 12.25 -4.95 5.08
CA LYS A 102 11.66 -4.80 3.74
C LYS A 102 10.59 -3.70 3.69
N ALA A 103 9.73 -3.58 4.72
CA ALA A 103 8.74 -2.51 4.78
C ALA A 103 9.38 -1.11 4.83
N ARG A 104 10.53 -0.98 5.51
CA ARG A 104 11.29 0.28 5.56
C ARG A 104 11.91 0.62 4.21
N GLU A 105 12.43 -0.38 3.51
CA GLU A 105 13.01 -0.24 2.18
C GLU A 105 11.95 0.15 1.16
N ALA A 106 10.79 -0.50 1.17
CA ALA A 106 9.64 -0.15 0.31
C ALA A 106 9.17 1.29 0.51
N LYS A 107 9.23 1.82 1.74
CA LYS A 107 8.91 3.25 2.00
C LYS A 107 9.95 4.21 1.40
N ASN A 108 11.20 3.77 1.29
CA ASN A 108 12.32 4.57 0.79
C ASN A 108 12.61 4.31 -0.70
N GLU A 109 11.79 3.51 -1.38
CA GLU A 109 12.00 3.17 -2.78
C GLU A 109 12.01 4.44 -3.67
N PRO A 110 12.79 4.40 -4.77
CA PRO A 110 12.77 5.47 -5.75
C PRO A 110 11.38 5.62 -6.33
N THR A 111 10.87 6.85 -6.34
CA THR A 111 9.52 7.14 -6.82
C THR A 111 9.48 7.47 -8.31
N TYR A 112 10.64 7.66 -8.94
CA TYR A 112 10.77 8.05 -10.35
C TYR A 112 9.95 9.30 -10.72
N GLY A 113 9.77 10.22 -9.76
CA GLY A 113 8.95 11.42 -9.94
C GLY A 113 7.43 11.20 -9.76
N LEU A 114 7.00 9.97 -9.45
CA LEU A 114 5.61 9.65 -9.14
C LEU A 114 5.24 10.00 -7.70
N ASP A 115 3.97 10.34 -7.47
CA ASP A 115 3.43 10.50 -6.12
C ASP A 115 3.34 9.13 -5.41
N ARG A 116 3.87 9.07 -4.18
CA ARG A 116 3.97 7.82 -3.41
C ARG A 116 2.64 7.18 -3.07
N LYS A 117 1.59 7.98 -2.88
CA LYS A 117 0.29 7.50 -2.41
C LYS A 117 -0.73 7.43 -3.53
N LYS A 118 -0.66 8.36 -4.48
CA LYS A 118 -1.63 8.47 -5.57
C LYS A 118 -1.22 7.65 -6.79
N GLN A 119 0.06 7.65 -7.16
CA GLN A 119 0.52 7.11 -8.45
C GLN A 119 1.28 5.79 -8.32
N LEU A 120 2.11 5.61 -7.28
CA LEU A 120 2.84 4.35 -7.09
C LEU A 120 1.94 3.10 -7.02
N PRO A 121 0.72 3.14 -6.44
CA PRO A 121 -0.18 1.98 -6.50
C PRO A 121 -0.50 1.53 -7.92
N PHE A 122 -0.74 2.48 -8.84
CA PHE A 122 -0.95 2.17 -10.25
C PHE A 122 0.34 1.62 -10.88
N PHE A 123 1.49 2.25 -10.62
CA PHE A 123 2.78 1.77 -11.13
C PHE A 123 3.07 0.32 -10.71
N ARG A 124 2.92 -0.02 -9.43
CA ARG A 124 3.16 -1.38 -8.91
C ARG A 124 2.18 -2.38 -9.54
N MET A 125 0.93 -1.98 -9.74
CA MET A 125 -0.08 -2.80 -10.43
C MET A 125 0.30 -3.05 -11.89
N PHE A 126 0.66 -2.01 -12.66
CA PHE A 126 1.11 -2.17 -14.04
C PHE A 126 2.33 -3.07 -14.14
N ARG A 127 3.28 -2.94 -13.20
CA ARG A 127 4.49 -3.76 -13.17
C ARG A 127 4.13 -5.23 -13.03
N ARG A 128 3.23 -5.54 -12.09
CA ARG A 128 2.78 -6.91 -11.84
C ARG A 128 2.07 -7.50 -13.06
N GLU A 129 1.15 -6.73 -13.66
CA GLU A 129 0.36 -7.19 -14.81
C GLU A 129 1.18 -7.33 -16.10
N CYS A 130 2.16 -6.45 -16.34
CA CYS A 130 2.91 -6.43 -17.58
C CYS A 130 4.18 -7.29 -17.51
N PHE A 131 4.86 -7.31 -16.36
CA PHE A 131 6.20 -7.90 -16.21
C PHE A 131 6.29 -8.96 -15.11
N GLY A 132 5.30 -9.07 -14.23
CA GLY A 132 5.36 -9.94 -13.05
C GLY A 132 6.57 -9.60 -12.16
N GLU A 133 7.36 -10.63 -11.83
CA GLU A 133 8.56 -10.51 -11.00
C GLU A 133 9.85 -10.22 -11.80
N ALA A 134 9.73 -9.97 -13.11
CA ALA A 134 10.91 -9.70 -13.94
C ALA A 134 11.61 -8.39 -13.55
N ALA A 135 12.94 -8.38 -13.65
CA ALA A 135 13.72 -7.16 -13.50
C ALA A 135 13.45 -6.22 -14.68
N LEU A 136 13.21 -4.94 -14.38
CA LEU A 136 12.99 -3.92 -15.39
C LEU A 136 14.30 -3.24 -15.76
N THR A 137 14.49 -2.97 -17.05
CA THR A 137 15.54 -2.06 -17.52
C THR A 137 15.12 -0.60 -17.31
N ASP A 138 16.07 0.34 -17.32
CA ASP A 138 15.77 1.77 -17.13
C ASP A 138 14.79 2.33 -18.18
N ASP A 139 14.85 1.81 -19.41
CA ASP A 139 13.91 2.16 -20.47
C ASP A 139 12.49 1.65 -20.16
N MET A 140 12.37 0.38 -19.74
CA MET A 140 11.09 -0.19 -19.30
C MET A 140 10.50 0.56 -18.11
N VAL A 141 11.33 0.97 -17.15
CA VAL A 141 10.88 1.80 -16.01
C VAL A 141 10.36 3.14 -16.51
N SER A 142 11.04 3.77 -17.47
CA SER A 142 10.63 5.06 -18.03
C SER A 142 9.29 4.97 -18.78
N GLN A 143 9.09 3.92 -19.58
CA GLN A 143 7.80 3.65 -20.26
C GLN A 143 6.66 3.40 -19.27
N MET A 144 6.95 2.63 -18.22
CA MET A 144 6.02 2.36 -17.12
C MET A 144 5.61 3.62 -16.35
N VAL A 145 6.57 4.52 -16.09
CA VAL A 145 6.31 5.83 -15.45
C VAL A 145 5.41 6.67 -16.35
N ALA A 146 5.71 6.75 -17.64
CA ALA A 146 4.89 7.49 -18.61
C ALA A 146 3.45 6.94 -18.68
N LEU A 147 3.29 5.61 -18.76
CA LEU A 147 1.99 4.95 -18.74
C LEU A 147 1.21 5.30 -17.46
N THR A 148 1.88 5.20 -16.31
CA THR A 148 1.29 5.51 -15.00
C THR A 148 0.78 6.95 -14.96
N GLN A 149 1.59 7.92 -15.41
CA GLN A 149 1.22 9.33 -15.41
C GLN A 149 0.05 9.62 -16.35
N GLN A 150 0.04 9.04 -17.55
CA GLN A 150 -1.05 9.24 -18.51
C GLN A 150 -2.37 8.63 -18.02
N VAL A 151 -2.35 7.39 -17.52
CA VAL A 151 -3.55 6.76 -16.97
C VAL A 151 -4.04 7.51 -15.73
N PHE A 152 -3.13 7.90 -14.83
CA PHE A 152 -3.50 8.66 -13.63
C PHE A 152 -4.14 10.00 -13.98
N THR A 153 -3.63 10.70 -15.00
CA THR A 153 -4.20 11.97 -15.47
C THR A 153 -5.65 11.79 -15.94
N VAL A 154 -5.93 10.73 -16.71
CA VAL A 154 -7.29 10.39 -17.14
C VAL A 154 -8.20 10.09 -15.95
N VAL A 155 -7.72 9.30 -14.99
CA VAL A 155 -8.48 8.99 -13.77
C VAL A 155 -8.76 10.25 -12.96
N GLU A 156 -7.75 11.08 -12.69
CA GLU A 156 -7.88 12.31 -11.91
C GLU A 156 -8.87 13.29 -12.56
N GLN A 157 -8.84 13.43 -13.89
CA GLN A 157 -9.77 14.30 -14.63
C GLN A 157 -11.22 13.82 -14.57
N GLU A 158 -11.48 12.53 -14.79
CA GLU A 158 -12.85 12.01 -14.80
C GLU A 158 -13.46 11.95 -13.39
N LEU A 159 -12.65 11.72 -12.35
CA LEU A 159 -13.11 11.68 -10.95
C LEU A 159 -13.49 13.04 -10.37
N GLN A 160 -13.22 14.16 -11.05
CA GLN A 160 -13.70 15.49 -10.64
C GLN A 160 -15.24 15.60 -10.69
N LEU A 161 -15.93 14.68 -11.36
CA LEU A 161 -17.39 14.67 -11.47
C LEU A 161 -18.04 14.26 -10.15
N THR A 162 -18.92 15.11 -9.62
CA THR A 162 -19.77 14.77 -8.46
C THR A 162 -20.58 13.51 -8.74
N SER A 163 -20.63 12.58 -7.77
CA SER A 163 -21.32 11.29 -7.90
C SER A 163 -20.81 10.42 -9.07
N PHE A 164 -19.53 10.54 -9.45
CA PHE A 164 -18.92 9.74 -10.52
C PHE A 164 -19.24 8.25 -10.41
N TRP A 165 -19.05 7.66 -9.23
CA TRP A 165 -19.21 6.21 -9.01
C TRP A 165 -20.65 5.71 -9.19
N GLU A 166 -21.64 6.59 -9.00
CA GLU A 166 -23.06 6.28 -9.20
C GLU A 166 -23.43 6.30 -10.70
N SER A 167 -22.66 7.02 -11.51
CA SER A 167 -22.91 7.21 -12.94
C SER A 167 -22.33 6.07 -13.80
N ILE A 168 -23.20 5.16 -14.26
CA ILE A 168 -22.81 4.11 -15.24
C ILE A 168 -22.20 4.72 -16.51
N PRO A 169 -22.76 5.80 -17.12
CA PRO A 169 -22.14 6.43 -18.28
C PRO A 169 -20.74 6.98 -17.99
N ALA A 170 -20.51 7.61 -16.83
CA ALA A 170 -19.19 8.16 -16.48
C ALA A 170 -18.16 7.05 -16.29
N ARG A 171 -18.51 5.95 -15.60
CA ARG A 171 -17.64 4.78 -15.45
C ARG A 171 -17.31 4.14 -16.80
N LYS A 172 -18.27 4.04 -17.73
CA LYS A 172 -18.01 3.54 -19.09
C LYS A 172 -17.07 4.47 -19.87
N LYS A 173 -17.23 5.78 -19.73
CA LYS A 173 -16.35 6.77 -20.35
C LYS A 173 -14.92 6.64 -19.83
N LEU A 174 -14.72 6.58 -18.51
CA LEU A 174 -13.38 6.40 -17.92
C LEU A 174 -12.70 5.14 -18.44
N LYS A 175 -13.41 4.00 -18.46
CA LYS A 175 -12.86 2.75 -19.03
C LYS A 175 -12.43 2.91 -20.48
N ALA A 176 -13.22 3.62 -21.31
CA ALA A 176 -12.90 3.87 -22.70
C ALA A 176 -11.68 4.79 -22.86
N GLU A 177 -11.56 5.85 -22.05
CA GLU A 177 -10.39 6.74 -22.09
C GLU A 177 -9.11 6.04 -21.62
N ILE A 178 -9.17 5.22 -20.55
CA ILE A 178 -8.05 4.39 -20.13
C ILE A 178 -7.66 3.45 -21.28
N GLN A 179 -8.62 2.77 -21.90
CA GLN A 179 -8.35 1.87 -23.02
C GLN A 179 -7.63 2.57 -24.17
N LYS A 180 -8.01 3.82 -24.52
CA LYS A 180 -7.29 4.58 -25.55
C LYS A 180 -5.82 4.81 -25.18
N VAL A 181 -5.53 5.12 -23.92
CA VAL A 181 -4.15 5.25 -23.43
C VAL A 181 -3.41 3.92 -23.58
N LEU A 182 -3.97 2.80 -23.12
CA LEU A 182 -3.31 1.49 -23.21
C LEU A 182 -3.05 1.06 -24.67
N LEU A 183 -3.92 1.47 -25.59
CA LEU A 183 -3.81 1.16 -27.02
C LEU A 183 -2.93 2.18 -27.80
N SER A 184 -2.35 3.18 -27.13
CA SER A 184 -1.47 4.14 -27.78
C SER A 184 -0.20 3.46 -28.32
N PRO A 185 0.28 3.81 -29.53
CA PRO A 185 1.56 3.32 -30.06
C PRO A 185 2.75 3.52 -29.12
N ASP A 186 2.67 4.53 -28.25
CA ASP A 186 3.71 4.86 -27.26
C ASP A 186 4.02 3.69 -26.30
N PHE A 187 3.09 2.74 -26.12
CA PHE A 187 3.19 1.66 -25.15
C PHE A 187 3.25 0.26 -25.76
N TYR A 188 3.41 0.13 -27.08
CA TYR A 188 3.44 -1.18 -27.77
C TYR A 188 4.62 -2.06 -27.36
N GLN A 189 5.67 -1.47 -26.80
CA GLN A 189 6.85 -2.20 -26.32
C GLN A 189 6.64 -2.80 -24.93
N ILE A 190 5.59 -2.40 -24.21
CA ILE A 190 5.28 -2.95 -22.88
C ILE A 190 4.68 -4.36 -23.07
N PRO A 191 5.36 -5.42 -22.59
CA PRO A 191 4.89 -6.79 -22.72
C PRO A 191 3.57 -6.99 -21.96
N ASN A 192 2.72 -7.88 -22.47
CA ASN A 192 1.43 -8.28 -21.89
C ASN A 192 0.41 -7.13 -21.67
N LEU A 193 0.73 -5.87 -21.96
CA LEU A 193 -0.17 -4.74 -21.76
C LEU A 193 -1.47 -4.90 -22.56
N MET A 194 -1.36 -5.30 -23.83
CA MET A 194 -2.49 -5.46 -24.73
C MET A 194 -3.35 -6.68 -24.41
N ASP A 195 -2.68 -7.77 -24.03
CA ASP A 195 -3.33 -9.04 -23.71
C ASP A 195 -4.08 -8.92 -22.38
N ASN A 196 -3.48 -8.24 -21.40
CA ASN A 196 -4.06 -8.04 -20.07
C ASN A 196 -4.92 -6.77 -19.96
N ARG A 197 -5.20 -6.05 -21.06
CA ARG A 197 -5.85 -4.73 -21.03
C ARG A 197 -7.16 -4.70 -20.25
N GLU A 198 -7.99 -5.74 -20.35
CA GLU A 198 -9.30 -5.79 -19.68
C GLU A 198 -9.14 -5.93 -18.17
N GLN A 199 -8.21 -6.79 -17.76
CA GLN A 199 -7.81 -6.96 -16.36
C GLN A 199 -7.20 -5.65 -15.83
N ILE A 200 -6.26 -5.05 -16.56
CA ILE A 200 -5.63 -3.78 -16.19
C ILE A 200 -6.68 -2.69 -15.99
N ILE A 201 -7.62 -2.52 -16.92
CA ILE A 201 -8.71 -1.54 -16.78
C ILE A 201 -9.55 -1.83 -15.54
N SER A 202 -9.91 -3.10 -15.26
CA SER A 202 -10.63 -3.45 -14.03
C SER A 202 -9.86 -3.02 -12.78
N ARG A 203 -8.56 -3.34 -12.74
CA ARG A 203 -7.71 -3.03 -11.59
C ARG A 203 -7.48 -1.53 -11.40
N VAL A 204 -7.34 -0.77 -12.49
CA VAL A 204 -7.30 0.70 -12.44
C VAL A 204 -8.58 1.23 -11.80
N MET A 205 -9.75 0.72 -12.19
CA MET A 205 -11.02 1.15 -11.61
C MET A 205 -11.13 0.79 -10.12
N GLU A 206 -10.69 -0.41 -9.72
CA GLU A 206 -10.70 -0.85 -8.31
C GLU A 206 -9.79 0.02 -7.43
N ILE A 207 -8.57 0.32 -7.90
CA ILE A 207 -7.64 1.21 -7.19
C ILE A 207 -8.24 2.62 -7.11
N ALA A 208 -8.81 3.11 -8.21
CA ALA A 208 -9.43 4.43 -8.26
C ALA A 208 -10.61 4.55 -7.29
N GLU A 209 -11.45 3.52 -7.17
CA GLU A 209 -12.60 3.49 -6.27
C GLU A 209 -12.15 3.47 -4.81
N LYS A 210 -11.20 2.59 -4.47
CA LYS A 210 -10.67 2.46 -3.11
C LYS A 210 -9.97 3.74 -2.63
N ASN A 211 -9.30 4.44 -3.55
CA ASN A 211 -8.48 5.61 -3.25
C ASN A 211 -9.16 6.95 -3.60
N ASN A 212 -10.47 6.94 -3.88
CA ASN A 212 -11.21 8.09 -4.43
C ASN A 212 -10.93 9.41 -3.68
N ASP A 213 -11.03 9.40 -2.34
CA ASP A 213 -10.84 10.58 -1.48
C ASP A 213 -9.42 11.17 -1.50
N ARG A 214 -8.48 10.49 -2.16
CA ARG A 214 -7.07 10.89 -2.22
C ARG A 214 -6.62 11.21 -3.63
N ILE A 215 -7.42 10.95 -4.65
CA ILE A 215 -6.99 11.16 -6.04
C ILE A 215 -7.04 12.65 -6.37
N PHE A 216 -8.10 13.36 -5.99
CA PHE A 216 -8.26 14.80 -6.19
C PHE A 216 -8.05 15.61 -4.90
#